data_AF-A0A2P2DXP1-F1
#
_entry.id   AF-A0A2P2DXP1-F1
#
_cell.length_a   1.000
_cell.length_b   1.000
_cell.length_c   1.000
_cell.angle_alpha   90.00
_cell.angle_beta   90.00
_cell.angle_gamma   90.00
#
_symmetry.space_group_name_H-M   'P 1'
#
loop_
_entity.id
_entity.type
_entity.pdbx_description
1 polymer ?
#
loop_
_entity_poly.entity_id
_entity_poly.type
_entity_poly.pdbx_seq_one_letter_code
_entity_poly.pdbx_strand_id
1 'polypeptide(L)'
;MSATQIKNKFTLLSGYSKAIGANSNSFQRAIILTSKVNIKKRIHGIVLRYKPGLEDVGFNLESKSIKNLIRGYLPLSVIGAPYGQPGFHCFPLLGRKPMIGSGETIEIKLQTQAVGISEKDVSVSLLVEEVVEDDPEYAKKKPYYFLAGNSDSVLPQKNSQTAITLANSFDTDIRINGWILRYKPGLDNVMVDLISSSIQRTGGIIEGSMSLAVAGAIHGSPAYNVFPIPGKKPVLGVTDNLEVQLSTNNVGVDPRDVAIALVVEEI
;
A
#
# COMPACT_ATOMS: atom_id res chain seq x y z
N MET A 1 -8.27 31.58 -33.57
CA MET A 1 -9.10 30.54 -32.92
C MET A 1 -8.32 30.04 -31.72
N SER A 2 -8.80 30.27 -30.50
CA SER A 2 -8.09 29.82 -29.29
C SER A 2 -8.24 28.30 -29.16
N ALA A 3 -7.10 27.61 -29.06
CA ALA A 3 -7.10 26.20 -28.67
C ALA A 3 -7.76 26.14 -27.29
N THR A 4 -8.96 25.54 -27.22
CA THR A 4 -9.61 25.27 -25.95
C THR A 4 -8.70 24.28 -25.24
N GLN A 5 -7.92 24.75 -24.25
CA GLN A 5 -7.14 23.88 -23.38
C GLN A 5 -8.13 22.93 -22.71
N ILE A 6 -8.22 21.69 -23.21
CA ILE A 6 -9.01 20.67 -22.55
C ILE A 6 -8.26 20.34 -21.26
N LYS A 7 -8.67 20.96 -20.16
CA LYS A 7 -8.14 20.67 -18.84
C LYS A 7 -8.63 19.28 -18.45
N ASN A 8 -7.70 18.37 -18.17
CA ASN A 8 -8.03 17.07 -17.61
C ASN A 8 -8.90 17.26 -16.35
N LYS A 9 -9.98 16.48 -16.26
CA LYS A 9 -10.93 16.59 -15.15
C LYS A 9 -10.59 15.57 -14.09
N PHE A 10 -10.45 16.03 -12.85
CA PHE A 10 -10.29 15.16 -11.70
C PHE A 10 -11.66 14.85 -11.10
N THR A 11 -11.92 13.56 -10.87
CA THR A 11 -13.16 13.07 -10.26
C THR A 11 -12.83 11.98 -9.23
N LEU A 12 -13.82 11.62 -8.40
CA LEU A 12 -13.72 10.48 -7.49
C LEU A 12 -14.58 9.33 -8.02
N LEU A 13 -14.01 8.12 -8.06
CA LEU A 13 -14.77 6.89 -8.19
C LEU A 13 -14.91 6.25 -6.82
N SER A 14 -16.12 6.24 -6.26
CA SER A 14 -16.35 5.87 -4.86
C SER A 14 -17.36 4.75 -4.70
N GLY A 15 -17.19 3.96 -3.64
CA GLY A 15 -18.11 2.88 -3.28
C GLY A 15 -17.94 2.42 -1.84
N TYR A 16 -18.88 1.60 -1.40
CA TYR A 16 -18.94 1.02 -0.06
C TYR A 16 -18.88 -0.50 -0.14
N SER A 17 -18.30 -1.13 0.88
CA SER A 17 -18.17 -2.58 0.98
C SER A 17 -19.53 -3.26 1.10
N LYS A 18 -19.66 -4.39 0.43
CA LYS A 18 -20.62 -5.44 0.81
C LYS A 18 -20.12 -6.18 2.04
N ALA A 19 -21.02 -6.94 2.67
CA ALA A 19 -20.64 -7.79 3.79
C ALA A 19 -19.71 -8.93 3.35
N ILE A 20 -18.70 -9.24 4.17
CA ILE A 20 -17.78 -10.38 4.01
C ILE A 20 -17.70 -11.12 5.35
N GLY A 21 -17.87 -12.45 5.32
CA GLY A 21 -17.80 -13.28 6.52
C GLY A 21 -16.42 -13.26 7.17
N ALA A 22 -16.38 -13.48 8.50
CA ALA A 22 -15.13 -13.66 9.23
C ALA A 22 -14.34 -14.89 8.73
N ASN A 23 -13.02 -14.91 8.96
CA ASN A 23 -12.13 -16.02 8.55
C ASN A 23 -12.16 -16.31 7.04
N SER A 24 -12.25 -15.25 6.24
CA SER A 24 -12.04 -15.37 4.79
C SER A 24 -10.56 -15.52 4.49
N ASN A 25 -10.12 -16.76 4.29
CA ASN A 25 -8.73 -17.10 3.96
C ASN A 25 -8.31 -16.66 2.53
N SER A 26 -9.21 -16.03 1.77
CA SER A 26 -8.93 -15.49 0.43
C SER A 26 -9.53 -14.09 0.26
N PHE A 27 -8.97 -13.32 -0.68
CA PHE A 27 -9.53 -12.03 -1.09
C PHE A 27 -10.90 -12.20 -1.75
N GLN A 28 -11.93 -11.59 -1.15
CA GLN A 28 -13.29 -11.58 -1.67
C GLN A 28 -13.65 -10.20 -2.21
N ARG A 29 -14.40 -10.17 -3.32
CA ARG A 29 -14.85 -8.92 -3.93
C ARG A 29 -15.80 -8.16 -2.99
N ALA A 30 -15.36 -6.98 -2.54
CA ALA A 30 -16.09 -6.16 -1.57
C ALA A 30 -16.77 -4.94 -2.22
N ILE A 31 -16.08 -4.27 -3.16
CA ILE A 31 -16.56 -3.05 -3.82
C ILE A 31 -16.31 -3.18 -5.32
N ILE A 32 -17.26 -2.68 -6.12
CA ILE A 32 -17.17 -2.61 -7.57
C ILE A 32 -17.32 -1.16 -7.98
N LEU A 33 -16.32 -0.62 -8.67
CA LEU A 33 -16.35 0.72 -9.24
C LEU A 33 -16.27 0.61 -10.76
N THR A 34 -17.11 1.33 -11.49
CA THR A 34 -17.14 1.25 -12.96
C THR A 34 -16.76 2.59 -13.57
N SER A 35 -15.77 2.57 -14.47
CA SER A 35 -15.44 3.75 -15.27
C SER A 35 -16.55 4.05 -16.29
N LYS A 36 -16.71 5.33 -16.65
CA LYS A 36 -17.66 5.71 -17.70
C LYS A 36 -17.17 5.18 -19.05
N VAL A 37 -18.11 4.82 -19.93
CA VAL A 37 -17.82 4.45 -21.31
C VAL A 37 -17.23 5.66 -22.05
N ASN A 38 -16.30 5.42 -22.97
CA ASN A 38 -15.53 6.38 -23.76
C ASN A 38 -14.60 7.32 -22.96
N ILE A 39 -14.33 7.03 -21.69
CA ILE A 39 -13.41 7.83 -20.86
C ILE A 39 -12.34 6.92 -20.25
N LYS A 40 -11.09 7.14 -20.64
CA LYS A 40 -9.92 6.57 -19.95
C LYS A 40 -9.66 7.35 -18.67
N LYS A 41 -9.23 6.65 -17.62
CA LYS A 41 -8.97 7.27 -16.32
C LYS A 41 -7.61 6.89 -15.78
N ARG A 42 -6.92 7.84 -15.19
CA ARG A 42 -5.63 7.67 -14.55
C ARG A 42 -5.81 7.77 -13.03
N ILE A 43 -5.38 6.76 -12.27
CA ILE A 43 -5.52 6.74 -10.80
C ILE A 43 -4.37 7.52 -10.18
N HIS A 44 -4.69 8.63 -9.51
CA HIS A 44 -3.70 9.44 -8.78
C HIS A 44 -3.56 9.01 -7.34
N GLY A 45 -4.62 8.49 -6.74
CA GLY A 45 -4.57 8.00 -5.39
C GLY A 45 -5.80 7.27 -4.92
N ILE A 46 -5.67 6.67 -3.75
CA ILE A 46 -6.71 5.91 -3.08
C ILE A 46 -7.07 6.67 -1.81
N VAL A 47 -8.35 6.92 -1.62
CA VAL A 47 -8.93 7.43 -0.37
C VAL A 47 -9.68 6.29 0.27
N LEU A 48 -9.31 5.92 1.49
CA LEU A 48 -9.94 4.82 2.20
C LEU A 48 -10.38 5.24 3.60
N ARG A 49 -11.57 4.79 3.99
CA ARG A 49 -12.11 4.90 5.35
C ARG A 49 -12.72 3.57 5.75
N TYR A 50 -12.54 3.17 7.00
CA TYR A 50 -13.08 1.94 7.55
C TYR A 50 -13.57 2.13 8.98
N LYS A 51 -14.47 1.25 9.43
CA LYS A 51 -14.95 1.19 10.81
C LYS A 51 -13.85 0.68 11.74
N PRO A 52 -13.70 1.24 12.95
CA PRO A 52 -12.74 0.75 13.94
C PRO A 52 -12.81 -0.77 14.16
N GLY A 53 -11.65 -1.42 14.30
CA GLY A 53 -11.53 -2.87 14.47
C GLY A 53 -11.29 -3.66 13.18
N LEU A 54 -11.16 -2.99 12.02
CA LEU A 54 -10.89 -3.60 10.71
C LEU A 54 -9.47 -3.31 10.19
N GLU A 55 -8.55 -2.92 11.07
CA GLU A 55 -7.19 -2.50 10.76
C GLU A 55 -6.37 -3.59 10.06
N ASP A 56 -6.64 -4.84 10.42
CA ASP A 56 -6.02 -6.05 9.88
C ASP A 56 -6.90 -6.70 8.82
N VAL A 57 -7.67 -5.92 8.08
CA VAL A 57 -8.30 -6.41 6.86
C VAL A 57 -7.30 -6.19 5.72
N GLY A 58 -6.97 -7.24 4.99
CA GLY A 58 -6.16 -7.16 3.79
C GLY A 58 -6.93 -6.47 2.67
N PHE A 59 -6.26 -5.63 1.92
CA PHE A 59 -6.83 -4.88 0.80
C PHE A 59 -6.11 -5.17 -0.50
N ASN A 60 -6.88 -5.40 -1.56
CA ASN A 60 -6.38 -5.56 -2.92
C ASN A 60 -7.28 -4.81 -3.91
N LEU A 61 -6.68 -4.27 -4.97
CA LEU A 61 -7.37 -3.56 -6.05
C LEU A 61 -6.92 -4.13 -7.39
N GLU A 62 -7.91 -4.56 -8.18
CA GLU A 62 -7.70 -5.16 -9.50
C GLU A 62 -8.68 -4.60 -10.53
N SER A 63 -8.26 -4.61 -11.79
CA SER A 63 -9.09 -4.36 -12.96
C SER A 63 -8.51 -5.13 -14.15
N LYS A 64 -9.17 -5.09 -15.31
CA LYS A 64 -8.63 -5.74 -16.53
C LYS A 64 -7.26 -5.17 -16.92
N SER A 65 -7.11 -3.84 -16.83
CA SER A 65 -5.91 -3.09 -17.19
C SER A 65 -4.90 -2.98 -16.04
N ILE A 66 -5.34 -3.20 -14.79
CA ILE A 66 -4.49 -3.09 -13.60
C ILE A 66 -4.60 -4.40 -12.82
N LYS A 67 -3.66 -5.30 -13.03
CA LYS A 67 -3.55 -6.50 -12.20
C LYS A 67 -2.75 -6.18 -10.96
N ASN A 68 -3.36 -6.36 -9.79
CA ASN A 68 -2.73 -6.24 -8.48
C ASN A 68 -1.99 -4.91 -8.29
N LEU A 69 -2.72 -3.80 -8.25
CA LEU A 69 -2.14 -2.49 -7.88
C LEU A 69 -1.40 -2.58 -6.53
N ILE A 70 -1.90 -3.47 -5.69
CA ILE A 70 -1.29 -3.89 -4.44
C ILE A 70 -0.93 -5.36 -4.56
N ARG A 71 0.29 -5.67 -4.16
CA ARG A 71 0.87 -7.01 -4.15
C ARG A 71 1.04 -7.44 -2.70
N GLY A 72 0.52 -8.63 -2.40
CA GLY A 72 0.55 -9.22 -1.07
C GLY A 72 -0.61 -8.74 -0.19
N TYR A 73 -0.43 -8.91 1.12
CA TYR A 73 -1.43 -8.56 2.12
C TYR A 73 -1.17 -7.14 2.62
N LEU A 74 -1.99 -6.18 2.20
CA LEU A 74 -1.89 -4.80 2.65
C LEU A 74 -2.98 -4.51 3.68
N PRO A 75 -2.65 -4.42 4.99
CA PRO A 75 -3.62 -4.08 6.01
C PRO A 75 -4.28 -2.72 5.76
N LEU A 76 -5.58 -2.59 6.03
CA LEU A 76 -6.30 -1.31 5.93
C LEU A 76 -5.66 -0.22 6.78
N SER A 77 -4.99 -0.58 7.87
CA SER A 77 -4.22 0.33 8.72
C SER A 77 -3.09 1.06 8.00
N VAL A 78 -2.53 0.50 6.92
CA VAL A 78 -1.43 1.10 6.14
C VAL A 78 -1.94 2.15 5.15
N ILE A 79 -3.09 1.90 4.52
CA ILE A 79 -3.67 2.75 3.45
C ILE A 79 -4.80 3.65 3.90
N GLY A 80 -5.35 3.38 5.08
CA GLY A 80 -6.44 4.14 5.67
C GLY A 80 -5.98 4.92 6.89
N ALA A 81 -6.95 5.36 7.66
CA ALA A 81 -6.75 6.36 8.68
C ALA A 81 -6.59 5.76 10.10
N PRO A 82 -6.49 6.57 11.16
CA PRO A 82 -6.37 6.11 12.55
C PRO A 82 -7.35 5.01 12.99
N TYR A 83 -6.87 4.01 13.75
CA TYR A 83 -7.74 3.07 14.50
C TYR A 83 -8.74 3.85 15.34
N GLY A 84 -10.01 3.43 15.37
CA GLY A 84 -10.99 4.11 16.23
C GLY A 84 -11.59 5.39 15.66
N GLN A 85 -11.09 5.92 14.54
CA GLN A 85 -11.58 7.19 14.00
C GLN A 85 -12.09 7.09 12.56
N PRO A 86 -13.10 7.91 12.20
CA PRO A 86 -13.57 8.04 10.83
C PRO A 86 -12.58 8.85 10.01
N GLY A 87 -11.40 8.30 9.74
CA GLY A 87 -10.38 9.08 9.06
C GLY A 87 -10.36 8.86 7.54
N PHE A 88 -9.78 9.87 6.90
CA PHE A 88 -9.58 10.04 5.47
C PHE A 88 -8.07 9.93 5.25
N HIS A 89 -7.61 9.04 4.36
CA HIS A 89 -6.21 8.99 3.97
C HIS A 89 -6.12 8.96 2.46
N CYS A 90 -5.57 10.01 1.84
CA CYS A 90 -5.24 10.02 0.43
C CYS A 90 -3.85 9.41 0.25
N PHE A 91 -3.79 8.29 -0.44
CA PHE A 91 -2.55 7.67 -0.86
C PHE A 91 -2.20 8.17 -2.26
N PRO A 92 -1.33 9.19 -2.44
CA PRO A 92 -0.88 9.53 -3.77
C PRO A 92 0.04 8.43 -4.28
N LEU A 93 -0.31 7.83 -5.42
CA LEU A 93 0.65 7.03 -6.16
C LEU A 93 1.74 7.98 -6.64
N LEU A 94 3.01 7.60 -6.58
CA LEU A 94 4.11 8.41 -7.13
C LEU A 94 4.31 8.10 -8.62
N GLY A 95 5.14 8.87 -9.33
CA GLY A 95 5.45 8.76 -10.78
C GLY A 95 4.32 8.32 -11.74
N ARG A 96 4.51 7.28 -12.59
CA ARG A 96 3.48 6.85 -13.56
C ARG A 96 2.32 6.20 -12.81
N LYS A 97 1.14 6.74 -13.06
CA LYS A 97 -0.13 6.33 -12.49
C LYS A 97 -0.71 5.17 -13.31
N PRO A 98 -1.32 4.18 -12.66
CA PRO A 98 -2.11 3.16 -13.33
C PRO A 98 -3.23 3.79 -14.16
N MET A 99 -3.53 3.17 -15.30
CA MET A 99 -4.63 3.58 -16.16
C MET A 99 -5.72 2.52 -16.22
N ILE A 100 -6.97 2.98 -16.24
CA ILE A 100 -8.17 2.18 -16.37
C ILE A 100 -8.80 2.49 -17.72
N GLY A 101 -9.20 1.45 -18.43
CA GLY A 101 -9.88 1.55 -19.71
C GLY A 101 -11.28 2.15 -19.62
N SER A 102 -11.80 2.54 -20.78
CA SER A 102 -13.19 2.97 -20.95
C SER A 102 -14.16 1.85 -20.57
N GLY A 103 -15.18 2.17 -19.76
CA GLY A 103 -16.21 1.21 -19.34
C GLY A 103 -15.71 0.07 -18.45
N GLU A 104 -14.45 0.14 -18.00
CA GLU A 104 -13.83 -0.94 -17.26
C GLU A 104 -14.28 -0.95 -15.79
N THR A 105 -14.42 -2.16 -15.25
CA THR A 105 -14.72 -2.41 -13.84
C THR A 105 -13.44 -2.58 -13.03
N ILE A 106 -13.40 -1.90 -11.89
CA ILE A 106 -12.38 -2.00 -10.86
C ILE A 106 -13.00 -2.73 -9.69
N GLU A 107 -12.35 -3.81 -9.28
CA GLU A 107 -12.72 -4.64 -8.16
C GLU A 107 -11.80 -4.34 -6.99
N ILE A 108 -12.39 -3.94 -5.88
CA ILE A 108 -11.70 -3.85 -4.60
C ILE A 108 -12.07 -5.10 -3.83
N LYS A 109 -11.06 -5.86 -3.44
CA LYS A 109 -11.21 -7.11 -2.71
C LYS A 109 -10.65 -6.94 -1.32
N LEU A 110 -11.33 -7.54 -0.35
CA LEU A 110 -10.93 -7.54 1.05
C LEU A 110 -10.72 -8.98 1.53
N GLN A 111 -9.74 -9.17 2.40
CA GLN A 111 -9.46 -10.44 3.07
C GLN A 111 -9.50 -10.20 4.58
N THR A 112 -10.19 -11.05 5.32
CA THR A 112 -10.27 -10.93 6.78
C THR A 112 -9.91 -12.24 7.45
N GLN A 113 -9.10 -12.16 8.50
CA GLN A 113 -8.75 -13.33 9.30
C GLN A 113 -9.73 -13.54 10.45
N ALA A 114 -9.98 -12.56 11.31
CA ALA A 114 -10.78 -12.80 12.53
C ALA A 114 -12.15 -12.09 12.55
N VAL A 115 -12.29 -10.96 11.84
CA VAL A 115 -13.44 -10.05 12.02
C VAL A 115 -14.28 -9.98 10.74
N GLY A 116 -15.58 -10.21 10.85
CA GLY A 116 -16.48 -10.02 9.70
C GLY A 116 -16.58 -8.54 9.30
N ILE A 117 -16.74 -8.29 8.01
CA ILE A 117 -16.96 -6.94 7.48
C ILE A 117 -18.46 -6.79 7.23
N SER A 118 -19.10 -5.80 7.84
CA SER A 118 -20.50 -5.49 7.55
C SER A 118 -20.60 -4.60 6.32
N GLU A 119 -21.81 -4.49 5.76
CA GLU A 119 -22.05 -3.55 4.67
C GLU A 119 -21.70 -2.13 5.11
N LYS A 120 -21.01 -1.37 4.24
CA LYS A 120 -20.57 0.02 4.47
C LYS A 120 -19.53 0.22 5.57
N ASP A 121 -19.04 -0.85 6.21
CA ASP A 121 -17.94 -0.74 7.17
C ASP A 121 -16.65 -0.25 6.53
N VAL A 122 -16.46 -0.48 5.22
CA VAL A 122 -15.32 0.05 4.45
C VAL A 122 -15.86 0.89 3.28
N SER A 123 -15.25 2.06 3.07
CA SER A 123 -15.52 2.93 1.93
C SER A 123 -14.23 3.29 1.25
N VAL A 124 -14.23 3.28 -0.08
CA VAL A 124 -13.05 3.57 -0.88
C VAL A 124 -13.44 4.53 -1.98
N SER A 125 -12.59 5.53 -2.22
CA SER A 125 -12.67 6.43 -3.36
C SER A 125 -11.34 6.44 -4.08
N LEU A 126 -11.35 6.39 -5.41
CA LEU A 126 -10.16 6.58 -6.22
C LEU A 126 -10.16 7.99 -6.78
N LEU A 127 -9.11 8.77 -6.49
CA LEU A 127 -8.87 10.03 -7.17
C LEU A 127 -8.40 9.72 -8.58
N VAL A 128 -9.21 10.08 -9.57
CA VAL A 128 -8.95 9.75 -10.97
C VAL A 128 -8.98 10.99 -11.83
N GLU A 129 -8.06 11.05 -12.78
CA GLU A 129 -7.99 12.05 -13.83
C GLU A 129 -8.55 11.45 -15.13
N GLU A 130 -9.51 12.12 -15.75
CA GLU A 130 -9.99 11.78 -17.09
C GLU A 130 -8.94 12.19 -18.11
N VAL A 131 -8.43 11.21 -18.87
CA VAL A 131 -7.37 11.42 -19.85
C VAL A 131 -8.01 11.63 -21.22
N VAL A 132 -7.87 12.85 -21.75
CA VAL A 132 -8.38 13.21 -23.08
C VAL A 132 -7.32 12.98 -24.16
N GLU A 133 -6.06 13.24 -23.86
CA GLU A 133 -4.90 12.93 -24.72
C GLU A 133 -3.81 12.24 -23.89
N ASP A 134 -3.26 11.14 -24.42
CA ASP A 134 -2.17 10.41 -23.78
C ASP A 134 -0.84 11.15 -24.03
N ASP A 135 -0.16 11.56 -22.95
CA ASP A 135 1.19 12.12 -23.02
C ASP A 135 2.19 11.02 -23.47
N PRO A 136 2.88 11.18 -24.63
CA PRO A 136 3.80 10.19 -25.16
C PRO A 136 5.00 9.88 -24.26
N GLU A 137 5.46 10.85 -23.46
CA GLU A 137 6.54 10.61 -22.49
C GLU A 137 6.05 9.81 -21.29
N TYR A 138 4.80 10.06 -20.89
CA TYR A 138 4.16 9.32 -19.80
C TYR A 138 3.93 7.85 -20.15
N ALA A 139 3.65 7.56 -21.43
CA ALA A 139 3.45 6.20 -21.93
C ALA A 139 4.68 5.29 -21.77
N LYS A 140 5.90 5.86 -21.66
CA LYS A 140 7.16 5.12 -21.57
C LYS A 140 7.55 4.65 -20.16
N LYS A 141 7.00 5.26 -19.10
CA LYS A 141 7.33 4.91 -17.69
C LYS A 141 6.59 3.63 -17.26
N LYS A 142 6.97 2.91 -16.22
CA LYS A 142 6.13 1.81 -15.66
C LYS A 142 5.33 2.32 -14.45
N PRO A 143 4.10 1.84 -14.21
CA PRO A 143 3.31 2.28 -13.06
C PRO A 143 3.92 1.82 -11.74
N TYR A 144 3.56 2.50 -10.66
CA TYR A 144 3.94 2.10 -9.29
C TYR A 144 2.91 1.17 -8.67
N TYR A 145 3.41 0.29 -7.82
CA TYR A 145 2.66 -0.69 -7.07
C TYR A 145 3.02 -0.62 -5.59
N PHE A 146 2.13 -1.14 -4.74
CA PHE A 146 2.48 -1.43 -3.35
C PHE A 146 2.90 -2.87 -3.20
N LEU A 147 4.04 -3.10 -2.57
CA LEU A 147 4.41 -4.41 -2.07
C LEU A 147 4.23 -4.44 -0.55
N ALA A 148 3.40 -5.34 -0.05
CA ALA A 148 3.14 -5.51 1.37
C ALA A 148 3.27 -6.97 1.79
N GLY A 149 3.65 -7.20 3.04
CA GLY A 149 3.96 -8.52 3.60
C GLY A 149 2.98 -8.96 4.67
N ASN A 150 3.08 -10.23 5.04
CA ASN A 150 2.40 -10.75 6.23
C ASN A 150 3.25 -10.44 7.46
N SER A 151 2.59 -9.97 8.53
CA SER A 151 3.23 -9.71 9.81
C SER A 151 3.20 -10.95 10.70
N ASP A 152 4.27 -11.15 11.46
CA ASP A 152 4.47 -12.16 12.50
C ASP A 152 4.71 -11.49 13.87
N SER A 153 4.56 -12.26 14.95
CA SER A 153 4.78 -11.77 16.31
C SER A 153 6.26 -11.75 16.68
N VAL A 154 6.68 -10.69 17.39
CA VAL A 154 8.04 -10.53 17.91
C VAL A 154 8.02 -10.58 19.43
N LEU A 155 8.85 -11.45 20.00
CA LEU A 155 8.96 -11.62 21.44
C LEU A 155 9.73 -10.45 22.09
N PRO A 156 9.46 -10.12 23.37
CA PRO A 156 10.27 -9.15 24.11
C PRO A 156 11.75 -9.59 24.21
N GLN A 157 12.65 -8.63 24.46
CA GLN A 157 14.09 -8.86 24.69
C GLN A 157 14.79 -9.60 23.54
N LYS A 158 14.43 -9.25 22.30
CA LYS A 158 15.06 -9.81 21.10
C LYS A 158 15.94 -8.76 20.43
N ASN A 159 17.21 -9.11 20.27
CA ASN A 159 18.21 -8.27 19.62
C ASN A 159 17.98 -8.13 18.10
N SER A 160 17.24 -9.06 17.49
CA SER A 160 16.64 -8.94 16.16
C SER A 160 15.72 -10.15 15.93
N GLN A 161 14.53 -9.93 15.39
CA GLN A 161 13.64 -10.97 14.90
C GLN A 161 12.89 -10.47 13.67
N THR A 162 12.77 -11.32 12.64
CA THR A 162 11.95 -11.02 11.45
C THR A 162 10.49 -10.88 11.88
N ALA A 163 9.94 -9.70 11.64
CA ALA A 163 8.57 -9.32 11.99
C ALA A 163 7.65 -9.31 10.78
N ILE A 164 8.17 -8.95 9.60
CA ILE A 164 7.38 -8.90 8.36
C ILE A 164 8.26 -9.39 7.21
N THR A 165 7.72 -10.26 6.37
CA THR A 165 8.39 -10.71 5.14
C THR A 165 7.65 -10.20 3.92
N LEU A 166 8.34 -9.46 3.05
CA LEU A 166 7.84 -8.98 1.77
C LEU A 166 8.53 -9.73 0.64
N ALA A 167 7.80 -10.63 0.00
CA ALA A 167 8.31 -11.39 -1.14
C ALA A 167 8.09 -10.62 -2.45
N ASN A 168 9.09 -10.59 -3.34
CA ASN A 168 8.84 -10.12 -4.70
C ASN A 168 7.84 -11.05 -5.39
N SER A 169 6.65 -10.54 -5.71
CA SER A 169 5.57 -11.29 -6.36
C SER A 169 5.36 -10.88 -7.82
N PHE A 170 6.37 -10.24 -8.40
CA PHE A 170 6.46 -9.92 -9.82
C PHE A 170 7.38 -10.91 -10.52
N ASP A 171 7.17 -11.10 -11.82
CA ASP A 171 8.02 -11.95 -12.66
C ASP A 171 9.32 -11.25 -13.08
N THR A 172 9.54 -10.03 -12.59
CA THR A 172 10.70 -9.18 -12.88
C THR A 172 11.29 -8.61 -11.60
N ASP A 173 12.54 -8.16 -11.68
CA ASP A 173 13.14 -7.39 -10.61
C ASP A 173 12.31 -6.12 -10.36
N ILE A 174 12.32 -5.64 -9.13
CA ILE A 174 11.59 -4.42 -8.77
C ILE A 174 12.52 -3.39 -8.16
N ARG A 175 12.27 -2.12 -8.50
CA ARG A 175 12.96 -0.97 -7.95
C ARG A 175 12.11 -0.35 -6.85
N ILE A 176 12.69 -0.19 -5.66
CA ILE A 176 12.00 0.37 -4.50
C ILE A 176 12.18 1.88 -4.47
N ASN A 177 11.07 2.59 -4.44
CA ASN A 177 11.05 4.06 -4.56
C ASN A 177 10.78 4.76 -3.23
N GLY A 178 10.18 4.05 -2.29
CA GLY A 178 10.00 4.46 -0.90
C GLY A 178 9.24 3.39 -0.13
N TRP A 179 8.91 3.67 1.12
CA TRP A 179 8.04 2.83 1.94
C TRP A 179 7.13 3.67 2.82
N ILE A 180 6.14 3.00 3.40
CA ILE A 180 5.21 3.52 4.40
C ILE A 180 5.24 2.56 5.56
N LEU A 181 5.39 3.11 6.75
CA LEU A 181 5.45 2.36 7.99
C LEU A 181 4.50 2.99 9.02
N ARG A 182 3.70 2.14 9.66
CA ARG A 182 2.85 2.50 10.79
C ARG A 182 3.18 1.59 11.97
N TYR A 183 3.14 2.13 13.20
CA TYR A 183 3.43 1.35 14.40
C TYR A 183 2.62 1.80 15.63
N LYS A 184 2.33 0.94 16.60
CA LYS A 184 1.57 1.27 17.82
C LYS A 184 2.24 2.29 18.75
N PRO A 185 1.52 3.28 19.33
CA PRO A 185 2.06 4.16 20.36
C PRO A 185 2.77 3.37 21.47
N GLY A 186 3.93 3.86 21.90
CA GLY A 186 4.77 3.18 22.89
C GLY A 186 5.81 2.25 22.27
N LEU A 187 5.79 2.01 20.95
CA LEU A 187 6.87 1.32 20.24
C LEU A 187 7.90 2.27 19.64
N ASP A 188 7.89 3.54 20.05
CA ASP A 188 8.73 4.61 19.50
C ASP A 188 10.23 4.29 19.51
N ASN A 189 10.69 3.53 20.50
CA ASN A 189 12.08 3.12 20.69
C ASN A 189 12.42 1.75 20.10
N VAL A 190 11.46 1.04 19.49
CA VAL A 190 11.74 -0.21 18.77
C VAL A 190 12.57 0.12 17.54
N MET A 191 13.62 -0.67 17.30
CA MET A 191 14.47 -0.48 16.14
C MET A 191 13.97 -1.36 15.00
N VAL A 192 13.95 -0.81 13.79
CA VAL A 192 13.61 -1.49 12.54
C VAL A 192 14.82 -1.54 11.62
N ASP A 193 15.01 -2.69 10.99
CA ASP A 193 16.01 -2.91 9.96
C ASP A 193 15.35 -3.58 8.73
N LEU A 194 15.87 -3.28 7.54
CA LEU A 194 15.35 -3.80 6.27
C LEU A 194 16.43 -4.62 5.58
N ILE A 195 16.29 -5.94 5.63
CA ILE A 195 17.32 -6.88 5.23
C ILE A 195 16.90 -7.67 3.99
N SER A 196 17.71 -7.58 2.94
CA SER A 196 17.58 -8.40 1.73
C SER A 196 18.95 -8.62 1.11
N SER A 197 19.18 -9.82 0.59
CA SER A 197 20.44 -10.19 -0.06
C SER A 197 20.71 -9.39 -1.34
N SER A 198 19.66 -9.02 -2.08
CA SER A 198 19.74 -8.21 -3.30
C SER A 198 19.90 -6.73 -3.01
N ILE A 199 19.26 -6.24 -1.95
CA ILE A 199 19.33 -4.84 -1.55
C ILE A 199 20.71 -4.49 -1.00
N GLN A 200 21.30 -5.36 -0.17
CA GLN A 200 22.67 -5.18 0.32
C GLN A 200 23.70 -5.08 -0.81
N ARG A 201 23.48 -5.78 -1.93
CA ARG A 201 24.34 -5.70 -3.13
C ARG A 201 24.13 -4.42 -3.94
N THR A 202 22.95 -3.80 -3.88
CA THR A 202 22.57 -2.68 -4.76
C THR A 202 22.66 -1.29 -4.12
N GLY A 203 22.97 -1.23 -2.82
CA GLY A 203 23.25 0.01 -2.10
C GLY A 203 22.42 0.24 -0.83
N GLY A 204 21.73 -0.79 -0.31
CA GLY A 204 20.87 -0.65 0.87
C GLY A 204 19.58 0.14 0.59
N ILE A 205 18.55 -0.07 1.40
CA ILE A 205 17.45 0.90 1.50
C ILE A 205 17.87 2.00 2.48
N ILE A 206 18.35 1.57 3.65
CA ILE A 206 19.00 2.34 4.71
C ILE A 206 20.13 1.44 5.24
N GLU A 207 21.28 2.01 5.59
CA GLU A 207 22.32 1.28 6.29
C GLU A 207 22.12 1.36 7.80
N GLY A 208 21.87 0.21 8.43
CA GLY A 208 21.68 0.08 9.87
C GLY A 208 20.24 0.33 10.34
N SER A 209 20.03 0.09 11.64
CA SER A 209 18.70 0.11 12.22
C SER A 209 18.24 1.55 12.56
N MET A 210 16.95 1.81 12.36
CA MET A 210 16.30 3.09 12.66
C MET A 210 15.22 2.91 13.72
N SER A 211 14.95 3.90 14.57
CA SER A 211 13.79 3.82 15.47
C SER A 211 12.47 3.95 14.70
N LEU A 212 11.42 3.26 15.13
CA LEU A 212 10.10 3.35 14.51
C LEU A 212 9.56 4.79 14.52
N ALA A 213 9.87 5.57 15.56
CA ALA A 213 9.48 6.98 15.64
C ALA A 213 10.06 7.86 14.54
N VAL A 214 11.22 7.49 14.00
CA VAL A 214 11.82 8.19 12.85
C VAL A 214 11.35 7.56 11.54
N ALA A 215 11.19 6.24 11.50
CA ALA A 215 10.92 5.46 10.30
C ALA A 215 9.44 5.38 9.89
N GLY A 216 8.52 5.85 10.73
CA GLY A 216 7.07 5.64 10.53
C GLY A 216 6.20 6.57 11.36
N ALA A 217 4.89 6.38 11.30
CA ALA A 217 3.91 7.14 12.07
C ALA A 217 3.27 6.29 13.17
N ILE A 218 2.96 6.88 14.33
CA ILE A 218 2.23 6.21 15.41
C ILE A 218 0.84 5.73 14.92
N HIS A 219 0.35 4.64 15.50
CA HIS A 219 -0.91 4.01 15.19
C HIS A 219 -2.01 4.92 15.67
N GLY A 220 -3.01 5.11 14.83
CA GLY A 220 -3.97 6.16 15.11
C GLY A 220 -3.52 7.55 14.64
N SER A 221 -2.37 7.71 13.98
CA SER A 221 -1.99 8.99 13.36
C SER A 221 -2.49 9.08 11.92
N PRO A 222 -3.04 10.23 11.48
CA PRO A 222 -3.33 10.49 10.08
C PRO A 222 -2.07 10.76 9.23
N ALA A 223 -0.87 10.62 9.81
CA ALA A 223 0.37 11.05 9.17
C ALA A 223 0.83 10.09 8.06
N TYR A 224 1.08 10.69 6.90
CA TYR A 224 1.77 10.10 5.77
C TYR A 224 3.28 10.24 5.98
N ASN A 225 3.95 9.14 6.31
CA ASN A 225 5.39 9.07 6.24
C ASN A 225 5.77 8.13 5.09
N VAL A 226 5.58 8.60 3.84
CA VAL A 226 6.36 8.01 2.74
C VAL A 226 7.77 8.52 2.87
N PHE A 227 8.69 7.58 3.04
CA PHE A 227 10.12 7.86 2.97
C PHE A 227 10.55 7.63 1.52
N PRO A 228 10.66 8.68 0.68
CA PRO A 228 11.26 8.51 -0.62
C PRO A 228 12.73 8.14 -0.44
N ILE A 229 13.23 7.18 -1.21
CA ILE A 229 14.66 6.86 -1.24
C ILE A 229 15.34 7.80 -2.24
N PRO A 230 16.08 8.85 -1.84
CA PRO A 230 16.74 9.71 -2.82
C PRO A 230 17.86 8.97 -3.57
N GLY A 231 18.24 9.45 -4.76
CA GLY A 231 19.38 8.90 -5.49
C GLY A 231 19.14 7.52 -6.13
N LYS A 232 20.18 6.67 -6.13
CA LYS A 232 20.13 5.33 -6.74
C LYS A 232 19.20 4.45 -5.91
N LYS A 233 18.11 4.02 -6.53
CA LYS A 233 17.10 3.19 -5.89
C LYS A 233 17.58 1.74 -5.76
N PRO A 234 17.36 1.08 -4.61
CA PRO A 234 17.68 -0.33 -4.44
C PRO A 234 16.77 -1.21 -5.29
N VAL A 235 17.27 -2.40 -5.62
CA VAL A 235 16.58 -3.38 -6.46
C VAL A 235 16.41 -4.67 -5.66
N LEU A 236 15.17 -5.17 -5.61
CA LEU A 236 14.83 -6.48 -5.05
C LEU A 236 14.66 -7.47 -6.20
N GLY A 237 15.44 -8.56 -6.17
CA GLY A 237 15.42 -9.57 -7.22
C GLY A 237 14.15 -10.41 -7.23
N VAL A 238 13.82 -11.05 -8.35
CA VAL A 238 12.63 -11.92 -8.52
C VAL A 238 12.47 -12.96 -7.42
N THR A 239 13.56 -13.60 -6.99
CA THR A 239 13.52 -14.72 -6.03
C THR A 239 13.87 -14.30 -4.60
N ASP A 240 14.03 -13.01 -4.35
CA ASP A 240 14.51 -12.51 -3.07
C ASP A 240 13.36 -12.00 -2.20
N ASN A 241 13.56 -12.08 -0.88
CA ASN A 241 12.64 -11.55 0.10
C ASN A 241 13.28 -10.35 0.80
N LEU A 242 12.45 -9.35 1.10
CA LEU A 242 12.80 -8.30 2.05
C LEU A 242 12.24 -8.68 3.42
N GLU A 243 13.14 -8.82 4.39
CA GLU A 243 12.81 -9.03 5.78
C GLU A 243 12.82 -7.70 6.53
N VAL A 244 11.71 -7.38 7.19
CA VAL A 244 11.66 -6.30 8.18
C VAL A 244 11.95 -6.92 9.53
N GLN A 245 13.11 -6.62 10.08
CA GLN A 245 13.53 -7.10 11.38
C GLN A 245 13.27 -6.04 12.43
N LEU A 246 12.70 -6.44 13.56
CA LEU A 246 12.50 -5.57 14.71
C LEU A 246 13.41 -6.01 15.87
N SER A 247 13.95 -5.02 16.56
CA SER A 247 14.73 -5.24 17.78
C SER A 247 14.05 -4.52 18.94
N THR A 248 13.79 -5.25 20.02
CA THR A 248 13.01 -4.77 21.16
C THR A 248 13.73 -5.07 22.48
N ASN A 249 13.73 -4.10 23.38
CA ASN A 249 14.35 -4.27 24.69
C ASN A 249 13.37 -4.86 25.70
N ASN A 250 12.19 -4.27 25.88
CA ASN A 250 11.27 -4.65 26.97
C ASN A 250 9.83 -4.94 26.52
N VAL A 251 9.52 -4.75 25.23
CA VAL A 251 8.15 -4.79 24.71
C VAL A 251 8.06 -5.83 23.60
N GLY A 252 7.06 -6.71 23.67
CA GLY A 252 6.72 -7.61 22.56
C GLY A 252 5.92 -6.84 21.50
N VAL A 253 6.07 -7.20 20.24
CA VAL A 253 5.35 -6.58 19.13
C VAL A 253 4.41 -7.61 18.53
N ASP A 254 3.11 -7.33 18.59
CA ASP A 254 2.12 -8.17 17.91
C ASP A 254 2.09 -7.87 16.40
N PRO A 255 1.64 -8.82 15.55
CA PRO A 255 1.57 -8.63 14.10
C PRO A 255 0.80 -7.39 13.64
N ARG A 256 -0.11 -6.91 14.50
CA ARG A 256 -1.01 -5.76 14.26
C ARG A 256 -0.40 -4.44 14.70
N ASP A 257 0.64 -4.51 15.53
CA ASP A 257 1.25 -3.36 16.14
C ASP A 257 2.21 -2.65 15.18
N VAL A 258 2.66 -3.31 14.10
CA VAL A 258 3.51 -2.72 13.05
C VAL A 258 3.04 -3.20 11.68
N ALA A 259 2.93 -2.27 10.73
CA ALA A 259 2.59 -2.60 9.34
C ALA A 259 3.39 -1.73 8.36
N ILE A 260 3.84 -2.35 7.26
CA ILE A 260 4.69 -1.70 6.27
C ILE A 260 4.26 -2.06 4.84
N ALA A 261 4.42 -1.11 3.93
CA ALA A 261 4.35 -1.34 2.49
C ALA A 261 5.44 -0.57 1.75
N LEU A 262 5.98 -1.15 0.69
CA LEU A 262 6.94 -0.51 -0.21
C LEU A 262 6.22 0.05 -1.42
N VAL A 263 6.67 1.21 -1.90
CA VAL A 263 6.30 1.76 -3.21
C VAL A 263 7.33 1.26 -4.22
N VAL A 264 6.91 0.44 -5.19
CA VAL A 264 7.82 -0.25 -6.11
C VAL A 264 7.43 -0.04 -7.58
N GLU A 265 8.39 -0.17 -8.49
CA GLU A 265 8.16 -0.26 -9.93
C GLU A 265 8.86 -1.50 -10.49
N GLU A 266 8.21 -2.23 -11.39
CA GLU A 266 8.85 -3.32 -12.15
C GLU A 266 9.92 -2.74 -13.08
N ILE A 267 11.05 -3.43 -13.29
CA ILE A 267 12.11 -2.98 -14.22
C ILE A 267 12.30 -3.94 -15.39
#